data_AF-A0A838UML2-F1
#
_entry.id   AF-A0A838UML2-F1
#
_cell.length_a   1.000
_cell.length_b   1.000
_cell.length_c   1.000
_cell.angle_alpha   90.00
_cell.angle_beta   90.00
_cell.angle_gamma   90.00
#
_symmetry.space_group_name_H-M   'P 1'
#
loop_
_entity.id
_entity.type
_entity.pdbx_description
1 polymer ?
#
loop_
_entity_poly.entity_id
_entity_poly.type
_entity_poly.pdbx_seq_one_letter_code
_entity_poly.pdbx_strand_id
1 'polypeptide(L)'
;CPVNVAKLTLSPHTGAHADAPLHYDPAGGAVDALDLDRYLGPCRVVDARHADSLVRPRDIAASLKDPPPRILLRTFERFPADAWVSAFTAASAELIDDLADRGVILVGLDSPSMDPEASKDLPAHNAIRRRGLSILEGLVLDDVPFGDYELIALPLRLAGLDASPVRAVLRALNP
;
A
#
# COMPACT_ATOMS: atom_id res chain seq x y z
N CYS A 1 -9.02 37.65 -17.89
CA CYS A 1 -8.01 37.17 -16.92
C CYS A 1 -7.49 35.84 -17.46
N PRO A 2 -6.24 35.70 -17.96
CA PRO A 2 -5.84 34.48 -18.68
C PRO A 2 -5.31 33.43 -17.70
N VAL A 3 -6.17 32.94 -16.81
CA VAL A 3 -5.84 31.82 -15.93
C VAL A 3 -6.99 30.82 -15.90
N ASN A 4 -6.64 29.54 -15.88
CA ASN A 4 -7.55 28.46 -15.55
C ASN A 4 -7.40 28.15 -14.06
N VAL A 5 -8.47 28.28 -13.29
CA VAL A 5 -8.50 27.96 -11.86
C VAL A 5 -9.53 26.86 -11.65
N ALA A 6 -9.07 25.73 -11.14
CA ALA A 6 -9.91 24.57 -10.85
C ALA A 6 -10.11 24.41 -9.34
N LYS A 7 -11.18 23.72 -8.97
CA LYS A 7 -11.44 23.25 -7.61
C LYS A 7 -11.46 21.71 -7.64
N LEU A 8 -10.79 21.08 -6.70
CA LEU A 8 -10.77 19.64 -6.52
C LEU A 8 -11.53 19.26 -5.24
N THR A 9 -12.33 18.22 -5.32
CA THR A 9 -13.00 17.57 -4.18
C THR A 9 -12.79 16.06 -4.34
N LEU A 10 -12.26 15.39 -3.31
CA LEU A 10 -12.00 13.95 -3.32
C LEU A 10 -12.01 13.37 -1.90
N SER A 11 -12.16 12.04 -1.80
CA SER A 11 -11.68 11.29 -0.65
C SER A 11 -10.16 11.11 -0.76
N PRO A 12 -9.38 11.19 0.34
CA PRO A 12 -7.94 10.92 0.27
C PRO A 12 -7.63 9.46 -0.06
N HIS A 13 -8.61 8.55 0.07
CA HIS A 13 -8.59 7.13 -0.31
C HIS A 13 -8.93 6.88 -1.79
N THR A 14 -8.59 7.81 -2.68
CA THR A 14 -8.90 7.72 -4.11
C THR A 14 -7.63 7.49 -4.93
N GLY A 15 -7.58 6.37 -5.66
CA GLY A 15 -6.40 5.97 -6.43
C GLY A 15 -5.25 5.53 -5.53
N ALA A 16 -4.00 5.70 -5.99
CA ALA A 16 -2.83 5.41 -5.18
C ALA A 16 -2.74 6.36 -3.98
N HIS A 17 -2.74 5.83 -2.76
CA HIS A 17 -2.73 6.63 -1.55
C HIS A 17 -1.98 5.95 -0.39
N ALA A 18 -1.67 6.75 0.63
CA ALA A 18 -1.03 6.32 1.86
C ALA A 18 -1.96 6.56 3.03
N ASP A 19 -2.24 5.50 3.78
CA ASP A 19 -3.02 5.59 5.01
C ASP A 19 -2.16 6.07 6.18
N ALA A 20 -2.76 6.91 7.00
CA ALA A 20 -2.27 7.24 8.31
C ALA A 20 -2.95 6.35 9.37
N PRO A 21 -2.29 6.07 10.52
CA PRO A 21 -2.91 5.33 11.61
C PRO A 21 -4.27 5.89 12.06
N LEU A 22 -4.49 7.20 11.94
CA LEU A 22 -5.76 7.86 12.22
C LEU A 22 -6.96 7.22 11.47
N HIS A 23 -6.74 6.62 10.31
CA HIS A 23 -7.79 5.98 9.50
C HIS A 23 -8.46 4.81 10.22
N TYR A 24 -7.69 4.01 10.96
CA TYR A 24 -8.13 2.77 11.62
C TYR A 24 -7.89 2.77 13.15
N ASP A 25 -7.39 3.88 13.70
CA ASP A 25 -7.22 4.12 15.13
C ASP A 25 -7.50 5.59 15.47
N PRO A 26 -8.56 5.90 16.26
CA PRO A 26 -8.85 7.28 16.68
C PRO A 26 -7.72 7.97 17.47
N ALA A 27 -6.79 7.22 18.06
CA ALA A 27 -5.61 7.74 18.73
C ALA A 27 -4.35 7.75 17.83
N GLY A 28 -4.49 7.30 16.58
CA GLY A 28 -3.41 7.21 15.61
C GLY A 28 -2.94 8.57 15.10
N GLY A 29 -1.69 8.61 14.64
CA GLY A 29 -1.14 9.79 13.98
C GLY A 29 -1.86 10.09 12.66
N ALA A 30 -2.04 11.38 12.37
CA ALA A 30 -2.51 11.87 11.08
C ALA A 30 -1.41 11.82 10.02
N VAL A 31 -1.78 12.00 8.76
CA VAL A 31 -0.87 11.83 7.61
C VAL A 31 0.33 12.79 7.63
N ASP A 32 0.19 13.97 8.24
CA ASP A 32 1.28 14.95 8.39
C ASP A 32 2.29 14.62 9.49
N ALA A 33 2.03 13.57 10.28
CA ALA A 33 2.94 13.04 11.29
C ALA A 33 3.67 11.76 10.84
N LEU A 34 3.43 11.29 9.62
CA LEU A 34 4.06 10.08 9.08
C LEU A 34 5.57 10.28 8.86
N ASP A 35 6.31 9.22 9.17
CA ASP A 35 7.75 9.13 8.89
C ASP A 35 7.97 8.94 7.38
N LEU A 36 8.46 9.99 6.72
CA LEU A 36 8.66 10.01 5.27
C LEU A 36 9.72 9.01 4.79
N ASP A 37 10.67 8.62 5.64
CA ASP A 37 11.68 7.64 5.29
C ASP A 37 11.02 6.31 4.93
N ARG A 38 9.84 5.99 5.46
CA ARG A 38 9.09 4.78 5.13
C ARG A 38 8.57 4.77 3.69
N TYR A 39 8.37 5.94 3.08
CA TYR A 39 7.75 6.10 1.76
C TYR A 39 8.76 6.38 0.63
N LEU A 40 10.06 6.29 0.93
CA LEU A 40 11.16 6.51 0.00
C LEU A 40 12.29 5.49 0.20
N GLY A 41 12.64 4.72 -0.82
CA GLY A 41 13.81 3.83 -0.78
C GLY A 41 13.56 2.42 -1.33
N PRO A 42 14.47 1.46 -1.08
CA PRO A 42 14.39 0.12 -1.65
C PRO A 42 13.05 -0.59 -1.36
N CYS A 43 12.48 -1.22 -2.37
CA CYS A 43 11.27 -2.03 -2.31
C CYS A 43 11.37 -3.24 -3.24
N ARG A 44 10.51 -4.24 -3.02
CA ARG A 44 10.34 -5.38 -3.92
C ARG A 44 8.89 -5.49 -4.40
N VAL A 45 8.71 -5.66 -5.71
CA VAL A 45 7.41 -5.98 -6.32
C VAL A 45 7.29 -7.49 -6.42
N VAL A 46 6.22 -8.04 -5.87
CA VAL A 46 6.02 -9.48 -5.69
C VAL A 46 4.74 -9.94 -6.38
N ASP A 47 4.83 -11.09 -7.05
CA ASP A 47 3.67 -11.74 -7.66
C ASP A 47 2.79 -12.40 -6.60
N ALA A 48 1.59 -11.86 -6.40
CA ALA A 48 0.56 -12.41 -5.52
C ALA A 48 -0.74 -12.70 -6.28
N ARG A 49 -0.73 -12.69 -7.63
CA ARG A 49 -1.94 -12.86 -8.47
C ARG A 49 -2.59 -14.23 -8.36
N HIS A 50 -1.85 -15.21 -7.85
CA HIS A 50 -2.32 -16.57 -7.63
C HIS A 50 -2.95 -16.76 -6.24
N ALA A 51 -2.89 -15.74 -5.38
CA ALA A 51 -3.63 -15.75 -4.13
C ALA A 51 -5.14 -15.75 -4.40
N ASP A 52 -5.90 -16.27 -3.44
CA ASP A 52 -7.35 -16.27 -3.49
C ASP A 52 -7.90 -14.91 -3.03
N SER A 53 -8.82 -14.90 -2.08
CA SER A 53 -9.32 -13.67 -1.46
C SER A 53 -8.29 -12.98 -0.56
N LEU A 54 -7.30 -13.73 -0.03
CA LEU A 54 -6.28 -13.18 0.87
C LEU A 54 -4.89 -13.69 0.50
N VAL A 55 -3.97 -12.76 0.26
CA VAL A 55 -2.53 -13.07 0.19
C VAL A 55 -2.06 -13.52 1.56
N ARG A 56 -1.45 -14.70 1.61
CA ARG A 56 -0.87 -15.33 2.80
C ARG A 56 0.64 -15.51 2.63
N PRO A 57 1.41 -15.75 3.72
CA PRO A 57 2.86 -15.93 3.63
C PRO A 57 3.29 -16.97 2.59
N ARG A 58 2.54 -18.08 2.49
CA ARG A 58 2.82 -19.18 1.55
C ARG A 58 2.77 -18.77 0.08
N ASP A 59 1.97 -17.77 -0.25
CA ASP A 59 1.75 -17.34 -1.64
C ASP A 59 3.00 -16.57 -2.15
N ILE A 60 3.74 -15.92 -1.26
CA ILE A 60 4.90 -15.11 -1.64
C ILE A 60 6.23 -15.59 -1.07
N ALA A 61 6.26 -16.74 -0.39
CA ALA A 61 7.42 -17.23 0.37
C ALA A 61 8.73 -17.26 -0.45
N ALA A 62 8.66 -17.62 -1.74
CA ALA A 62 9.81 -17.66 -2.63
C ALA A 62 10.46 -16.28 -2.87
N SER A 63 9.69 -15.20 -2.75
CA SER A 63 10.11 -13.83 -2.98
C SER A 63 10.60 -13.12 -1.71
N LEU A 64 10.49 -13.78 -0.55
CA LEU A 64 10.80 -13.22 0.78
C LEU A 64 12.19 -13.61 1.31
N LYS A 65 13.10 -14.06 0.44
CA LYS A 65 14.52 -14.17 0.79
C LYS A 65 15.15 -12.79 0.80
N ASP A 66 15.72 -12.39 1.94
CA ASP A 66 16.40 -11.11 2.15
C ASP A 66 15.58 -9.91 1.60
N PRO A 67 14.35 -9.70 2.08
CA PRO A 67 13.47 -8.68 1.51
C PRO A 67 14.00 -7.28 1.85
N PRO A 68 13.84 -6.30 0.93
CA PRO A 68 14.02 -4.90 1.30
C PRO A 68 12.93 -4.48 2.31
N PRO A 69 13.08 -3.32 2.97
CA PRO A 69 12.11 -2.87 3.97
C PRO A 69 10.69 -2.58 3.44
N ARG A 70 10.44 -2.69 2.13
CA ARG A 70 9.14 -2.35 1.52
C ARG A 70 8.73 -3.42 0.53
N ILE A 71 7.51 -3.93 0.66
CA ILE A 71 6.98 -4.98 -0.22
C ILE A 71 5.72 -4.46 -0.91
N LEU A 72 5.66 -4.57 -2.23
CA LEU A 72 4.50 -4.23 -3.04
C LEU A 72 3.91 -5.52 -3.64
N LEU A 73 2.64 -5.78 -3.37
CA LEU A 73 1.92 -6.97 -3.79
C LEU A 73 1.12 -6.66 -5.05
N ARG A 74 1.39 -7.37 -6.14
CA ARG A 74 0.53 -7.37 -7.32
C ARG A 74 -0.47 -8.51 -7.21
N THR A 75 -1.75 -8.18 -7.11
CA THR A 75 -2.85 -9.13 -6.99
C THR A 75 -3.70 -9.20 -8.25
N PHE A 76 -3.72 -8.13 -9.06
CA PHE A 76 -4.45 -8.14 -10.33
C PHE A 76 -3.59 -8.64 -11.48
N GLU A 77 -4.20 -9.46 -12.35
CA GLU A 77 -3.63 -9.72 -13.68
C GLU A 77 -3.60 -8.42 -14.50
N ARG A 78 -4.70 -7.66 -14.43
CA ARG A 78 -4.84 -6.33 -15.00
C ARG A 78 -5.68 -5.46 -14.06
N PHE A 79 -5.18 -4.28 -13.71
CA PHE A 79 -5.88 -3.37 -12.83
C PHE A 79 -7.20 -2.85 -13.47
N PRO A 80 -8.34 -2.92 -12.76
CA PRO A 80 -9.64 -2.52 -13.28
C PRO A 80 -9.81 -0.98 -13.23
N ALA A 81 -9.15 -0.26 -14.14
CA ALA A 81 -9.13 1.21 -14.13
C ALA A 81 -10.50 1.88 -14.42
N ASP A 82 -11.45 1.15 -15.00
CA ASP A 82 -12.74 1.64 -15.46
C ASP A 82 -13.93 1.18 -14.60
N ALA A 83 -13.70 0.36 -13.58
CA ALA A 83 -14.76 -0.19 -12.74
C ALA A 83 -14.29 -0.48 -11.30
N TRP A 84 -15.23 -0.42 -10.35
CA TRP A 84 -15.00 -0.91 -9.00
C TRP A 84 -15.16 -2.43 -8.94
N VAL A 85 -14.22 -3.11 -8.27
CA VAL A 85 -14.24 -4.57 -8.09
C VAL A 85 -14.34 -4.88 -6.59
N SER A 86 -15.55 -5.11 -6.10
CA SER A 86 -15.81 -5.42 -4.68
C SER A 86 -15.06 -6.64 -4.14
N ALA A 87 -14.86 -7.67 -4.97
CA ALA A 87 -14.22 -8.92 -4.59
C ALA A 87 -12.69 -8.89 -4.86
N PHE A 88 -12.04 -7.77 -4.56
CA PHE A 88 -10.59 -7.65 -4.70
C PHE A 88 -9.86 -8.53 -3.67
N THR A 89 -8.63 -8.94 -4.01
CA THR A 89 -7.76 -9.68 -3.10
C THR A 89 -7.15 -8.72 -2.08
N ALA A 90 -7.18 -9.11 -0.81
CA ALA A 90 -6.65 -8.36 0.33
C ALA A 90 -5.44 -9.10 0.95
N ALA A 91 -4.86 -8.59 2.04
CA ALA A 91 -3.76 -9.23 2.77
C ALA A 91 -4.28 -9.93 4.03
N SER A 92 -3.72 -11.08 4.38
CA SER A 92 -4.00 -11.69 5.69
C SER A 92 -3.21 -10.98 6.81
N ALA A 93 -3.77 -10.94 8.02
CA ALA A 93 -3.03 -10.46 9.19
C ALA A 93 -1.73 -11.26 9.45
N GLU A 94 -1.76 -12.57 9.16
CA GLU A 94 -0.59 -13.46 9.24
C GLU A 94 0.53 -13.01 8.29
N LEU A 95 0.18 -12.57 7.08
CA LEU A 95 1.15 -12.02 6.13
C LEU A 95 1.80 -10.76 6.69
N ILE A 96 1.01 -9.84 7.25
CA ILE A 96 1.55 -8.62 7.85
C ILE A 96 2.52 -8.94 8.99
N ASP A 97 2.18 -9.89 9.85
CA ASP A 97 3.05 -10.32 10.94
C ASP A 97 4.36 -10.93 10.44
N ASP A 98 4.32 -11.82 9.43
CA ASP A 98 5.53 -12.43 8.83
C ASP A 98 6.42 -11.38 8.14
N LEU A 99 5.83 -10.43 7.40
CA LEU A 99 6.58 -9.34 6.78
C LEU A 99 7.26 -8.46 7.84
N ALA A 100 6.56 -8.13 8.91
CA ALA A 100 7.12 -7.36 10.01
C ALA A 100 8.25 -8.10 10.73
N ASP A 101 8.15 -9.42 10.93
CA ASP A 101 9.22 -10.26 11.49
C ASP A 101 10.48 -10.27 10.62
N ARG A 102 10.33 -10.03 9.31
CA ARG A 102 11.42 -9.91 8.33
C ARG A 102 11.98 -8.49 8.19
N GLY A 103 11.50 -7.53 8.98
CA GLY A 103 11.98 -6.15 8.95
C GLY A 103 11.33 -5.27 7.88
N VAL A 104 10.20 -5.69 7.30
CA VAL A 104 9.41 -4.84 6.42
C VAL A 104 8.72 -3.75 7.23
N ILE A 105 8.82 -2.50 6.76
CA ILE A 105 8.27 -1.29 7.39
C ILE A 105 7.11 -0.69 6.59
N LEU A 106 6.94 -1.07 5.32
CA LEU A 106 5.85 -0.63 4.46
C LEU A 106 5.36 -1.80 3.58
N VAL A 107 4.04 -1.96 3.51
CA VAL A 107 3.38 -2.88 2.56
C VAL A 107 2.50 -2.08 1.63
N GLY A 108 2.58 -2.36 0.33
CA GLY A 108 1.68 -1.79 -0.66
C GLY A 108 0.94 -2.87 -1.43
N LEU A 109 -0.25 -2.57 -1.92
CA LEU A 109 -0.99 -3.45 -2.84
C LEU A 109 -1.72 -2.67 -3.93
N ASP A 110 -2.00 -3.37 -5.03
CA ASP A 110 -2.75 -2.87 -6.18
C ASP A 110 -4.27 -2.96 -6.03
N SER A 111 -4.76 -3.40 -4.87
CA SER A 111 -6.18 -3.36 -4.53
C SER A 111 -6.53 -2.13 -3.67
N PRO A 112 -7.83 -1.78 -3.56
CA PRO A 112 -8.27 -0.60 -2.82
C PRO A 112 -8.19 -0.72 -1.30
N SER A 113 -7.87 -1.90 -0.74
CA SER A 113 -7.76 -2.08 0.71
C SER A 113 -6.94 -3.31 1.12
N MET A 114 -6.19 -3.21 2.21
CA MET A 114 -5.52 -4.32 2.89
C MET A 114 -6.49 -5.37 3.45
N ASP A 115 -7.75 -5.03 3.65
CA ASP A 115 -8.80 -5.91 4.15
C ASP A 115 -9.94 -6.09 3.13
N PRO A 116 -10.68 -7.21 3.12
CA PRO A 116 -11.82 -7.38 2.23
C PRO A 116 -12.86 -6.25 2.40
N GLU A 117 -13.52 -5.82 1.31
CA GLU A 117 -14.44 -4.67 1.32
C GLU A 117 -15.51 -4.74 2.43
N ALA A 118 -16.06 -5.93 2.68
CA ALA A 118 -17.11 -6.13 3.69
C ALA A 118 -16.58 -6.24 5.14
N SER A 119 -15.25 -6.19 5.34
CA SER A 119 -14.61 -6.33 6.64
C SER A 119 -14.93 -5.15 7.54
N LYS A 120 -15.39 -5.44 8.76
CA LYS A 120 -15.64 -4.44 9.80
C LYS A 120 -14.58 -4.45 10.91
N ASP A 121 -13.86 -5.57 11.02
CA ASP A 121 -12.87 -5.79 12.07
C ASP A 121 -11.45 -5.47 11.61
N LEU A 122 -11.26 -5.16 10.32
CA LEU A 122 -10.00 -4.73 9.68
C LEU A 122 -8.75 -5.45 10.22
N PRO A 123 -8.69 -6.79 10.17
CA PRO A 123 -7.60 -7.56 10.77
C PRO A 123 -6.22 -7.22 10.20
N ALA A 124 -6.09 -6.93 8.91
CA ALA A 124 -4.81 -6.54 8.31
C ALA A 124 -4.37 -5.15 8.81
N HIS A 125 -5.25 -4.15 8.78
CA HIS A 125 -4.95 -2.82 9.34
C HIS A 125 -4.59 -2.89 10.83
N ASN A 126 -5.31 -3.71 11.62
CA ASN A 126 -5.01 -3.91 13.03
C ASN A 126 -3.65 -4.56 13.27
N ALA A 127 -3.23 -5.50 12.41
CA ALA A 127 -1.88 -6.04 12.43
C ALA A 127 -0.85 -4.96 12.07
N ILE A 128 -1.10 -4.18 11.03
CA ILE A 128 -0.23 -3.09 10.59
C ILE A 128 -0.02 -2.08 11.72
N ARG A 129 -1.11 -1.66 12.40
CA ARG A 129 -1.06 -0.80 13.58
C ARG A 129 -0.18 -1.40 14.68
N ARG A 130 -0.47 -2.64 15.08
CA ARG A 130 0.23 -3.33 16.17
C ARG A 130 1.73 -3.47 15.90
N ARG A 131 2.07 -3.75 14.64
CA ARG A 131 3.45 -3.97 14.18
C ARG A 131 4.15 -2.66 13.77
N GLY A 132 3.41 -1.56 13.67
CA GLY A 132 3.92 -0.24 13.31
C GLY A 132 4.43 -0.17 11.87
N LEU A 133 3.70 -0.76 10.90
CA LEU A 133 4.00 -0.67 9.47
C LEU A 133 3.24 0.50 8.82
N SER A 134 3.69 0.91 7.63
CA SER A 134 3.01 1.84 6.74
C SER A 134 2.31 1.12 5.60
N ILE A 135 1.31 1.77 5.00
CA ILE A 135 0.42 1.19 3.98
C ILE A 135 0.42 2.05 2.72
N LEU A 136 0.41 1.40 1.56
CA LEU A 136 0.02 2.00 0.28
C LEU A 136 -1.08 1.17 -0.38
N GLU A 137 -2.12 1.81 -0.88
CA GLU A 137 -3.25 1.13 -1.51
C GLU A 137 -3.56 1.75 -2.87
N GLY A 138 -4.27 1.02 -3.73
CA GLY A 138 -4.68 1.50 -5.06
C GLY A 138 -3.52 1.70 -6.03
N LEU A 139 -2.42 0.95 -5.87
CA LEU A 139 -1.31 0.94 -6.82
C LEU A 139 -1.70 0.33 -8.17
N VAL A 140 -0.92 0.61 -9.21
CA VAL A 140 -1.07 -0.03 -10.53
C VAL A 140 0.27 -0.66 -10.90
N LEU A 141 0.30 -1.99 -11.00
CA LEU A 141 1.54 -2.78 -11.16
C LEU A 141 1.56 -3.61 -12.46
N ASP A 142 0.63 -3.36 -13.38
CA ASP A 142 0.42 -4.12 -14.62
C ASP A 142 1.69 -4.29 -15.47
N ASP A 143 2.42 -3.19 -15.66
CA ASP A 143 3.60 -3.12 -16.52
C ASP A 143 4.93 -3.22 -15.75
N VAL A 144 4.88 -3.63 -14.47
CA VAL A 144 6.05 -3.68 -13.59
C VAL A 144 6.55 -5.13 -13.46
N PRO A 145 7.76 -5.46 -13.95
CA PRO A 145 8.37 -6.75 -13.69
C PRO A 145 8.60 -7.01 -12.19
N PHE A 146 8.46 -8.25 -11.76
CA PHE A 146 8.79 -8.62 -10.37
C PHE A 146 10.29 -8.45 -10.10
N GLY A 147 10.63 -7.88 -8.95
CA GLY A 147 12.01 -7.57 -8.60
C GLY A 147 12.16 -6.38 -7.69
N ASP A 148 13.42 -5.96 -7.50
CA ASP A 148 13.79 -4.87 -6.61
C ASP A 148 13.86 -3.52 -7.34
N TYR A 149 13.36 -2.49 -6.67
CA TYR A 149 13.26 -1.11 -7.15
C TYR A 149 13.53 -0.15 -6.00
N GLU A 150 13.58 1.13 -6.31
CA GLU A 150 13.37 2.20 -5.35
C GLU A 150 11.95 2.76 -5.48
N LEU A 151 11.22 2.76 -4.37
CA LEU A 151 9.91 3.37 -4.23
C LEU A 151 10.05 4.86 -3.93
N ILE A 152 9.19 5.66 -4.57
CA ILE A 152 8.92 7.05 -4.20
C ILE A 152 7.40 7.21 -4.13
N ALA A 153 6.86 7.34 -2.91
CA ALA A 153 5.41 7.42 -2.68
C ALA A 153 5.07 8.36 -1.50
N LEU A 154 5.72 9.53 -1.46
CA LEU A 154 5.59 10.48 -0.35
C LEU A 154 4.15 11.00 -0.23
N PRO A 155 3.52 10.93 0.96
CA PRO A 155 2.24 11.58 1.21
C PRO A 155 2.37 13.11 1.17
N LEU A 156 1.31 13.78 0.74
CA LEU A 156 1.15 15.21 0.94
C LEU A 156 1.03 15.50 2.43
N ARG A 157 1.54 16.66 2.85
CA ARG A 157 1.44 17.12 4.23
C ARG A 157 0.06 17.74 4.51
N LEU A 158 -0.97 16.90 4.60
CA LEU A 158 -2.36 17.31 4.85
C LEU A 158 -2.68 17.22 6.35
N ALA A 159 -2.56 18.34 7.05
CA ALA A 159 -2.66 18.35 8.51
C ALA A 159 -4.01 17.80 9.02
N GLY A 160 -3.94 16.80 9.91
CA GLY A 160 -5.10 16.23 10.57
C GLY A 160 -5.99 15.33 9.70
N LEU A 161 -5.55 14.96 8.49
CA LEU A 161 -6.25 13.98 7.65
C LEU A 161 -5.77 12.55 7.90
N ASP A 162 -6.63 11.60 7.57
CA ASP A 162 -6.47 10.17 7.78
C ASP A 162 -5.69 9.46 6.67
N ALA A 163 -5.53 10.08 5.51
CA ALA A 163 -4.72 9.57 4.40
C ALA A 163 -4.25 10.70 3.47
N SER A 164 -3.40 10.35 2.50
CA SER A 164 -3.05 11.24 1.40
C SER A 164 -2.98 10.48 0.08
N PRO A 165 -3.53 11.01 -1.02
CA PRO A 165 -3.18 10.52 -2.35
C PRO A 165 -1.67 10.72 -2.58
N VAL A 166 -1.07 9.82 -3.36
CA VAL A 166 0.35 9.85 -3.70
C VAL A 166 0.53 9.69 -5.20
N ARG A 167 1.66 10.20 -5.70
CA ARG A 167 2.17 9.79 -7.01
C ARG A 167 3.25 8.73 -6.79
N ALA A 168 2.81 7.49 -6.58
CA ALA A 168 3.72 6.36 -6.42
C ALA A 168 4.47 6.11 -7.74
N VAL A 169 5.80 6.03 -7.67
CA VAL A 169 6.66 5.65 -8.79
C VAL A 169 7.74 4.68 -8.34
N LEU A 170 8.22 3.87 -9.30
CA LEU A 170 9.35 2.97 -9.12
C LEU A 170 10.50 3.42 -10.01
N ARG A 171 11.71 3.42 -9.45
CA ARG A 171 12.96 3.65 -10.17
C ARG A 171 13.79 2.38 -10.15
N ALA A 172 14.36 1.99 -11.29
CA ALA A 172 15.30 0.89 -11.34
C ALA A 172 16.51 1.19 -10.46
N LEU A 173 16.96 0.19 -9.69
CA LEU A 173 18.22 0.27 -8.98
C LEU A 173 19.33 0.03 -10.01
N ASN A 174 20.22 1.00 -10.20
CA ASN A 174 21.40 0.76 -11.02
C ASN A 174 22.27 -0.31 -10.32
N PRO A 175 22.75 -1.32 -11.05
CA PRO A 175 23.62 -2.37 -10.50
C PRO A 175 24.96 -1.82 -10.01
#